data_AF-A0A2E3MNZ7-F1
#
_entry.id   AF-A0A2E3MNZ7-F1
#
_cell.length_a   1.000
_cell.length_b   1.000
_cell.length_c   1.000
_cell.angle_alpha   90.00
_cell.angle_beta   90.00
_cell.angle_gamma   90.00
#
_symmetry.space_group_name_H-M   'P 1'
#
loop_
_entity.id
_entity.type
_entity.pdbx_description
1 polymer ?
#
loop_
_entity_poly.entity_id
_entity_poly.type
_entity_poly.pdbx_seq_one_letter_code
_entity_poly.pdbx_strand_id
1 'polypeptide(L)'
;MSVDVEDTVAAIATAPGSAARGIVRVSGREALACVARCCSPETRTRLGHSKGSYRSPAKIQTAPPISEVPVDLFVWPTDRSFSRQPTVEIHTIGSPPLLGAILRAVCDAGARLARPGEFTLRSFLAGRLDLPQAEAVLG
;
A
#
# COMPACT_ATOMS: atom_id res chain seq x y z
N MET A 1 -12.14 15.85 14.27
CA MET A 1 -11.98 14.48 13.72
C MET A 1 -10.54 14.05 13.95
N SER A 2 -10.27 13.16 14.91
CA SER A 2 -8.94 12.59 15.08
C SER A 2 -8.59 11.73 13.86
N VAL A 3 -7.36 11.83 13.36
CA VAL A 3 -6.80 10.84 12.43
C VAL A 3 -6.32 9.71 13.32
N ASP A 4 -6.94 8.54 13.21
CA ASP A 4 -6.38 7.32 13.81
C ASP A 4 -5.17 6.93 12.96
N VAL A 5 -3.98 7.07 13.52
CA VAL A 5 -2.72 6.74 12.84
C VAL A 5 -2.38 5.25 12.97
N GLU A 6 -3.07 4.50 13.81
CA GLU A 6 -2.82 3.08 14.06
C GLU A 6 -3.57 2.17 13.08
N ASP A 7 -4.58 2.70 12.38
CA ASP A 7 -5.28 1.99 11.33
C ASP A 7 -4.40 1.75 10.09
N THR A 8 -4.83 0.82 9.23
CA THR A 8 -4.15 0.53 7.97
C THR A 8 -4.87 1.24 6.83
N VAL A 9 -4.12 2.01 6.05
CA VAL A 9 -4.67 2.80 4.94
C VAL A 9 -4.13 2.36 3.59
N ALA A 10 -4.94 2.54 2.55
CA ALA A 10 -4.59 2.25 1.18
C ALA A 10 -4.97 3.39 0.22
N ALA A 11 -4.17 3.60 -0.82
CA ALA A 11 -4.50 4.49 -1.93
C ALA A 11 -3.74 4.10 -3.21
N ILE A 12 -4.26 4.54 -4.36
CA ILE A 12 -3.48 4.57 -5.60
C ILE A 12 -2.42 5.66 -5.46
N ALA A 13 -1.14 5.29 -5.61
CA ALA A 13 0.03 6.15 -5.39
C ALA A 13 0.66 6.66 -6.70
N THR A 14 0.07 6.34 -7.85
CA THR A 14 0.46 6.85 -9.17
C THR A 14 -0.49 7.94 -9.65
N ALA A 15 0.00 8.78 -10.57
CA ALA A 15 -0.82 9.79 -11.24
C ALA A 15 -2.07 9.17 -11.90
N PRO A 16 -3.19 9.91 -11.98
CA PRO A 16 -4.40 9.43 -12.63
C PRO A 16 -4.16 9.20 -14.13
N GLY A 17 -4.88 8.23 -14.69
CA GLY A 17 -4.80 7.88 -16.11
C GLY A 17 -4.03 6.57 -16.38
N SER A 18 -3.91 6.25 -17.66
CA SER A 18 -3.24 5.02 -18.11
C SER A 18 -1.72 5.19 -18.13
N ALA A 19 -0.98 4.22 -17.59
CA ALA A 19 0.48 4.23 -17.56
C ALA A 19 1.05 2.81 -17.66
N ALA A 20 2.34 2.69 -18.02
CA ALA A 20 3.05 1.42 -18.04
C ALA A 20 3.10 0.75 -16.65
N ARG A 21 3.03 1.54 -15.58
CA ARG A 21 3.05 1.07 -14.19
C ARG A 21 2.05 1.84 -13.34
N GLY A 22 1.33 1.12 -12.50
CA GLY A 22 0.46 1.65 -11.46
C GLY A 22 0.82 1.07 -10.11
N ILE A 23 0.58 1.84 -9.05
CA ILE A 23 0.94 1.47 -7.68
C ILE A 23 -0.27 1.66 -6.77
N VAL A 24 -0.61 0.61 -6.00
CA VAL A 24 -1.47 0.74 -4.82
C VAL A 24 -0.57 0.62 -3.59
N ARG A 25 -0.54 1.66 -2.76
CA ARG A 25 0.23 1.69 -1.52
C ARG A 25 -0.67 1.35 -0.35
N VAL A 26 -0.25 0.44 0.52
CA VAL A 26 -0.91 0.05 1.77
C VAL A 26 0.07 0.29 2.92
N SER A 27 -0.34 0.99 3.98
CA SER A 27 0.53 1.33 5.10
C SER A 27 -0.21 1.31 6.43
N GLY A 28 0.44 0.79 7.47
CA GLY A 28 -0.11 0.66 8.82
C GLY A 28 0.28 -0.65 9.47
N ARG A 29 -0.12 -0.84 10.74
CA ARG A 29 0.25 -2.01 11.55
C ARG A 29 -0.11 -3.34 10.89
N GLU A 30 -1.24 -3.40 10.20
CA GLU A 30 -1.76 -4.61 9.55
C GLU A 30 -1.46 -4.66 8.05
N ALA A 31 -0.61 -3.78 7.50
CA ALA A 31 -0.40 -3.68 6.04
C ALA A 31 0.01 -5.02 5.39
N LEU A 32 0.95 -5.74 6.00
CA LEU A 32 1.43 -7.03 5.47
C LEU A 32 0.33 -8.10 5.56
N ALA A 33 -0.37 -8.18 6.69
CA ALA A 33 -1.46 -9.13 6.88
C ALA A 33 -2.63 -8.84 5.93
N CYS A 34 -2.96 -7.55 5.73
CA CYS A 34 -3.97 -7.07 4.80
C CYS A 34 -3.66 -7.50 3.36
N VAL A 35 -2.45 -7.23 2.88
CA VAL A 35 -2.07 -7.64 1.52
C VAL A 35 -1.98 -9.16 1.41
N ALA A 36 -1.47 -9.86 2.43
CA ALA A 36 -1.43 -11.33 2.44
C ALA A 36 -2.84 -11.95 2.27
N ARG A 37 -3.88 -11.42 2.93
CA ARG A 37 -5.26 -11.88 2.74
C ARG A 37 -5.73 -11.81 1.29
N CYS A 38 -5.26 -10.83 0.52
CA CYS A 38 -5.57 -10.66 -0.90
C CYS A 38 -4.73 -11.56 -1.83
N CYS A 39 -3.61 -12.09 -1.35
CA CYS A 39 -2.71 -12.90 -2.16
C CYS A 39 -3.12 -14.39 -2.21
N SER A 40 -2.63 -15.11 -3.23
CA SER A 40 -2.69 -16.58 -3.24
C SER A 40 -1.91 -17.19 -2.05
N PRO A 41 -2.26 -18.42 -1.60
CA PRO A 41 -1.61 -19.06 -0.46
C PRO A 41 -0.08 -19.14 -0.56
N GLU A 42 0.46 -19.35 -1.76
CA GLU A 42 1.90 -19.44 -2.02
C GLU A 42 2.65 -18.14 -1.70
N THR A 43 2.02 -16.99 -1.98
CA THR A 43 2.57 -15.67 -1.67
C THR A 43 2.37 -15.33 -0.20
N ARG A 44 1.27 -15.77 0.44
CA ARG A 44 1.00 -15.53 1.88
C ARG A 44 2.16 -16.00 2.76
N THR A 45 2.72 -17.18 2.46
CA THR A 45 3.84 -17.76 3.22
C THR A 45 5.14 -16.98 3.09
N ARG A 46 5.26 -16.02 2.16
CA ARG A 46 6.49 -15.24 1.94
C ARG A 46 6.43 -13.84 2.55
N LEU A 47 5.24 -13.35 2.89
CA LEU A 47 5.08 -12.03 3.51
C LEU A 47 5.52 -12.07 4.98
N GLY A 48 6.33 -11.10 5.43
CA GLY A 48 6.73 -10.94 6.83
C GLY A 48 7.92 -11.80 7.31
N HIS A 49 8.56 -12.57 6.43
CA HIS A 49 9.70 -13.43 6.81
C HIS A 49 11.05 -12.73 6.80
N SER A 50 11.10 -11.49 6.28
CA SER A 50 12.31 -10.67 6.23
C SER A 50 12.24 -9.52 7.23
N LYS A 51 13.38 -9.16 7.82
CA LYS A 51 13.54 -7.93 8.62
C LYS A 51 13.93 -6.72 7.77
N GLY A 52 14.35 -6.93 6.52
CA GLY A 52 14.73 -5.89 5.56
C GLY A 52 13.67 -5.70 4.48
N SER A 53 13.75 -4.58 3.74
CA SER A 53 12.88 -4.36 2.59
C SER A 53 13.20 -5.32 1.46
N TYR A 54 12.17 -5.81 0.75
CA TYR A 54 12.34 -6.79 -0.32
C TYR A 54 11.25 -6.67 -1.39
N ARG A 55 11.51 -7.29 -2.55
CA ARG A 55 10.53 -7.47 -3.62
C ARG A 55 10.07 -8.93 -3.68
N SER A 56 8.78 -9.15 -3.94
CA SER A 56 8.24 -10.49 -4.15
C SER A 56 7.19 -10.49 -5.25
N PRO A 57 7.32 -11.34 -6.29
CA PRO A 57 6.25 -11.53 -7.26
C PRO A 57 5.05 -12.20 -6.58
N ALA A 58 3.86 -11.76 -6.96
CA ALA A 58 2.62 -12.21 -6.34
C ALA A 58 1.46 -12.16 -7.34
N LYS A 59 0.33 -12.70 -6.89
CA LYS A 59 -0.96 -12.48 -7.54
C LYS A 59 -1.97 -12.01 -6.53
N ILE A 60 -2.66 -10.92 -6.83
CA ILE A 60 -3.74 -10.39 -6.02
C ILE A 60 -5.07 -10.90 -6.56
N GLN A 61 -5.85 -11.52 -5.69
CA GLN A 61 -7.23 -11.90 -5.98
C GLN A 61 -8.11 -10.66 -5.88
N THR A 62 -8.96 -10.46 -6.89
CA THR A 62 -9.92 -9.36 -6.98
C THR A 62 -11.30 -9.92 -7.31
N ALA A 63 -12.35 -9.10 -7.20
CA ALA A 63 -13.67 -9.51 -7.65
C ALA A 63 -13.71 -9.69 -9.19
N PRO A 64 -14.61 -10.52 -9.73
CA PRO A 64 -14.86 -10.59 -11.17
C PRO A 64 -15.22 -9.21 -11.76
N PRO A 65 -14.86 -8.93 -13.03
CA PRO A 65 -14.33 -9.87 -14.02
C PRO A 65 -12.80 -10.03 -14.02
N ILE A 66 -12.07 -9.27 -13.21
CA ILE A 66 -10.59 -9.28 -13.24
C ILE A 66 -10.05 -10.54 -12.56
N SER A 67 -10.64 -10.94 -11.43
CA SER A 67 -10.37 -12.18 -10.68
C SER A 67 -8.95 -12.31 -10.13
N GLU A 68 -7.91 -12.29 -10.95
CA GLU A 68 -6.51 -12.46 -10.54
C GLU A 68 -5.59 -11.51 -11.30
N VAL A 69 -4.76 -10.77 -10.56
CA VAL A 69 -3.82 -9.79 -11.13
C VAL A 69 -2.39 -10.14 -10.76
N PRO A 70 -1.47 -10.34 -11.74
CA PRO A 70 -0.05 -10.46 -11.45
C PRO A 70 0.51 -9.10 -11.00
N VAL A 71 1.28 -9.12 -9.91
CA VAL A 71 1.85 -7.93 -9.30
C VAL A 71 3.27 -8.19 -8.79
N ASP A 72 4.02 -7.12 -8.60
CA ASP A 72 5.23 -7.10 -7.81
C ASP A 72 4.97 -6.39 -6.48
N LEU A 73 5.19 -7.08 -5.36
CA LEU A 73 5.09 -6.49 -4.04
C LEU A 73 6.44 -5.92 -3.63
N PHE A 74 6.47 -4.65 -3.25
CA PHE A 74 7.60 -4.01 -2.59
C PHE A 74 7.23 -3.84 -1.12
N VAL A 75 7.98 -4.50 -0.24
CA VAL A 75 7.58 -4.69 1.16
C VAL A 75 8.62 -4.04 2.06
N TRP A 76 8.15 -3.16 2.95
CA TRP A 76 8.88 -2.62 4.08
C TRP A 76 8.22 -3.18 5.35
N PRO A 77 8.76 -4.26 5.94
CA PRO A 77 8.11 -4.98 7.03
C PRO A 77 8.19 -4.27 8.39
N THR A 78 9.02 -3.22 8.50
CA THR A 78 9.28 -2.48 9.73
C THR A 78 8.95 -0.98 9.57
N ASP A 79 9.29 -0.18 10.58
CA ASP A 79 9.22 1.28 10.58
C ASP A 79 10.23 1.98 9.65
N ARG A 80 11.08 1.21 8.94
CA ARG A 80 12.03 1.73 7.95
C ARG A 80 11.36 2.04 6.62
N SER A 81 10.24 2.77 6.67
CA SER A 81 9.41 3.17 5.53
C SER A 81 9.15 4.67 5.55
N PHE A 82 8.48 5.18 4.50
CA PHE A 82 8.10 6.59 4.41
C PHE A 82 7.18 7.03 5.55
N SER A 83 6.18 6.23 5.92
CA SER A 83 5.22 6.57 6.99
C SER A 83 5.69 6.17 8.38
N ARG A 84 6.90 5.59 8.52
CA ARG A 84 7.37 4.91 9.75
C ARG A 84 6.49 3.75 10.21
N GLN A 85 5.74 3.15 9.28
CA GLN A 85 4.87 2.01 9.54
C GLN A 85 5.15 0.89 8.52
N PRO A 86 4.84 -0.38 8.83
CA PRO A 86 4.88 -1.43 7.85
C PRO A 86 4.10 -1.01 6.59
N THR A 87 4.73 -1.17 5.43
CA THR A 87 4.22 -0.65 4.16
C THR A 87 4.41 -1.69 3.07
N VAL A 88 3.41 -1.83 2.21
CA VAL A 88 3.47 -2.64 1.00
C VAL A 88 3.03 -1.79 -0.17
N GLU A 89 3.83 -1.77 -1.22
CA GLU A 89 3.44 -1.23 -2.51
C GLU A 89 3.15 -2.39 -3.47
N ILE A 90 1.99 -2.34 -4.12
CA ILE A 90 1.51 -3.32 -5.08
C ILE A 90 1.70 -2.72 -6.47
N HIS A 91 2.73 -3.18 -7.19
CA HIS A 91 3.07 -2.69 -8.52
C HIS A 91 2.47 -3.58 -9.60
N THR A 92 1.84 -2.96 -10.59
CA THR A 92 1.20 -3.65 -11.72
C THR A 92 1.07 -2.71 -12.91
N ILE A 93 0.29 -3.06 -13.92
CA ILE A 93 -0.01 -2.20 -15.06
C ILE A 93 -0.85 -1.01 -14.58
N GLY A 94 -0.52 0.19 -15.05
CA GLY A 94 -1.23 1.43 -14.70
C GLY A 94 -2.58 1.55 -15.40
N SER A 95 -3.47 0.57 -15.24
CA SER A 95 -4.83 0.58 -15.78
C SER A 95 -5.80 1.01 -14.67
N PRO A 96 -6.54 2.13 -14.80
CA PRO A 96 -7.40 2.62 -13.71
C PRO A 96 -8.43 1.60 -13.19
N PRO A 97 -9.13 0.81 -14.03
CA PRO A 97 -10.02 -0.25 -13.55
C PRO A 97 -9.31 -1.32 -12.71
N LEU A 98 -8.09 -1.69 -13.11
CA LEU A 98 -7.29 -2.71 -12.43
C LEU A 98 -6.76 -2.19 -11.09
N LEU A 99 -6.26 -0.97 -11.04
CA LEU A 99 -5.85 -0.32 -9.79
C LEU A 99 -7.03 -0.13 -8.84
N GLY A 100 -8.19 0.24 -9.37
CA GLY A 100 -9.43 0.32 -8.58
C GLY A 100 -9.87 -1.02 -8.00
N ALA A 101 -9.74 -2.11 -8.76
CA ALA A 101 -10.07 -3.46 -8.28
C ALA A 101 -9.12 -3.95 -7.19
N ILE A 102 -7.80 -3.70 -7.33
CA ILE A 102 -6.82 -3.99 -6.27
C ILE A 102 -7.09 -3.15 -5.04
N LEU A 103 -7.35 -1.85 -5.19
CA LEU A 103 -7.66 -0.96 -4.07
C LEU A 103 -8.89 -1.44 -3.31
N ARG A 104 -9.96 -1.85 -4.00
CA ARG A 104 -11.14 -2.44 -3.37
C ARG A 104 -10.79 -3.73 -2.62
N ALA A 105 -10.04 -4.64 -3.25
CA ALA A 105 -9.66 -5.90 -2.61
C ALA A 105 -8.89 -5.68 -1.30
N VAL A 106 -7.93 -4.74 -1.27
CA VAL A 106 -7.21 -4.43 -0.02
C VAL A 106 -8.11 -3.73 1.01
N CYS A 107 -9.08 -2.92 0.56
CA CYS A 107 -10.04 -2.31 1.47
C CYS A 107 -10.98 -3.34 2.10
N ASP A 108 -11.50 -4.26 1.31
CA ASP A 108 -12.32 -5.38 1.77
C ASP A 108 -11.54 -6.30 2.73
N ALA A 109 -10.21 -6.36 2.57
CA ALA A 109 -9.30 -7.07 3.46
C ALA A 109 -8.94 -6.29 4.75
N GLY A 110 -9.50 -5.10 4.99
CA GLY A 110 -9.39 -4.36 6.24
C GLY A 110 -8.61 -3.05 6.17
N ALA A 111 -8.16 -2.60 4.98
CA ALA A 111 -7.60 -1.27 4.83
C ALA A 111 -8.71 -0.21 4.66
N ARG A 112 -8.53 0.97 5.26
CA ARG A 112 -9.36 2.15 4.95
C ARG A 112 -8.75 2.91 3.77
N LEU A 113 -9.57 3.62 2.99
CA LEU A 113 -9.04 4.60 2.05
C LEU A 113 -8.26 5.71 2.77
N ALA A 114 -7.04 6.00 2.32
CA ALA A 114 -6.26 7.10 2.83
C ALA A 114 -6.91 8.45 2.45
N ARG A 115 -6.84 9.42 3.36
CA ARG A 115 -7.20 10.81 3.09
C ARG A 115 -6.08 11.50 2.27
N PRO A 116 -6.39 12.59 1.56
CA PRO A 116 -5.36 13.40 0.90
C PRO A 116 -4.24 13.79 1.88
N GLY A 117 -2.99 13.56 1.48
CA GLY A 117 -1.80 13.85 2.28
C GLY A 117 -1.57 12.95 3.50
N GLU A 118 -2.40 11.93 3.75
CA GLU A 118 -2.36 11.16 5.00
C GLU A 118 -1.03 10.39 5.20
N PHE A 119 -0.42 9.87 4.13
CA PHE A 119 0.90 9.21 4.23
C PHE A 119 2.00 10.19 4.68
N THR A 120 1.98 11.42 4.17
CA THR A 120 2.91 12.48 4.55
C THR A 120 2.65 12.96 5.97
N LEU A 121 1.38 13.12 6.35
CA LEU A 121 0.99 13.45 7.72
C LEU A 121 1.50 12.40 8.72
N ARG A 122 1.35 11.10 8.42
CA ARG A 122 1.90 10.02 9.27
C ARG A 122 3.41 10.10 9.39
N SER A 123 4.11 10.38 8.30
CA SER A 123 5.57 10.59 8.30
C SER A 123 6.01 11.76 9.20
N PHE A 124 5.29 12.88 9.12
CA PHE A 124 5.49 14.05 9.98
C PHE A 124 5.22 13.73 11.46
N LEU A 125 4.06 13.13 11.77
CA LEU A 125 3.68 12.77 13.14
C LEU A 125 4.64 11.75 13.77
N ALA A 126 5.23 10.88 12.96
CA ALA A 126 6.25 9.93 13.40
C ALA A 126 7.68 10.53 13.47
N GLY A 127 7.82 11.85 13.29
CA GLY A 127 9.11 12.56 13.39
C GLY A 127 10.10 12.20 12.29
N ARG A 128 9.63 11.67 11.14
CA ARG A 128 10.49 11.41 9.98
C ARG A 128 10.71 12.63 9.11
N LEU A 129 9.70 13.49 9.03
CA LEU A 129 9.76 14.78 8.34
C LEU A 129 9.50 15.88 9.36
N ASP A 130 10.15 17.03 9.18
CA ASP A 130 9.69 18.28 9.78
C ASP A 130 8.55 18.90 8.95
N LEU A 131 7.95 19.99 9.45
CA LEU A 131 6.81 20.62 8.78
C LEU A 131 7.20 21.18 7.40
N PRO A 132 8.31 21.94 7.23
CA PRO A 132 8.74 22.38 5.91
C PRO A 132 8.94 21.24 4.90
N GLN A 133 9.53 20.12 5.32
CA GLN A 133 9.72 18.94 4.48
C GLN A 133 8.38 18.29 4.12
N ALA A 134 7.42 18.23 5.03
CA ALA A 134 6.09 17.70 4.77
C ALA A 134 5.32 18.57 3.76
N GLU A 135 5.40 19.89 3.88
CA GLU A 135 4.78 20.84 2.94
C GLU A 135 5.41 20.73 1.54
N ALA A 136 6.74 20.56 1.45
CA ALA A 136 7.45 20.40 0.19
C ALA A 136 7.09 19.11 -0.59
N VAL A 137 6.49 18.11 0.08
CA VAL A 137 6.00 16.88 -0.57
C VAL A 137 4.61 17.07 -1.20
N LEU A 138 3.84 18.06 -0.71
CA LEU A 138 2.47 18.33 -1.17
C LEU A 138 2.41 19.38 -2.30
N GLY A 139 3.44 20.23 -2.41
CA GLY A 139 3.62 21.20 -3.50
C GLY A 139 4.14 20.57 -4.78
#